data_AF-A0A399YKA2-F1
#
_entry.id   AF-A0A399YKA2-F1
#
_cell.length_a   1.000
_cell.length_b   1.000
_cell.length_c   1.000
_cell.angle_alpha   90.00
_cell.angle_beta   90.00
_cell.angle_gamma   90.00
#
_symmetry.space_group_name_H-M   'P 1'
#
loop_
_entity.id
_entity.type
_entity.pdbx_description
1 polymer ?
#
loop_
_entity_poly.entity_id
_entity_poly.type
_entity_poly.pdbx_seq_one_letter_code
_entity_poly.pdbx_strand_id
1 'polypeptide(L)'
;MVQDVDWVVGAAMFVRRAVIEQIGGFDERFFMYSEELDLCYRAKQANWRVVYFPPARVLHHEAKSSEQVLAQRDIYFHSSKARYFKKYQ
;
A
#
# COMPACT_ATOMS: atom_id res chain seq x y z
N MET A 1 9.49 -5.52 -18.82
CA MET A 1 9.14 -4.12 -19.17
C MET A 1 8.45 -3.48 -17.98
N VAL A 2 8.58 -2.17 -17.79
CA VAL A 2 7.82 -1.44 -16.75
C VAL A 2 6.34 -1.49 -17.09
N GLN A 3 5.48 -1.75 -16.10
CA GLN A 3 4.03 -1.92 -16.29
C GLN A 3 3.27 -0.96 -15.38
N ASP A 4 2.28 -0.25 -15.92
CA ASP A 4 1.34 0.52 -15.11
C ASP A 4 0.39 -0.44 -14.38
N VAL A 5 0.17 -0.19 -13.09
CA VAL A 5 -0.69 -1.00 -12.22
C VAL A 5 -1.57 -0.10 -11.38
N ASP A 6 -2.55 -0.67 -10.69
CA ASP A 6 -3.40 0.09 -9.76
C ASP A 6 -2.73 0.34 -8.43
N TRP A 7 -1.93 -0.62 -7.96
CA TRP A 7 -1.20 -0.56 -6.70
C TRP A 7 -0.01 -1.52 -6.72
N VAL A 8 0.90 -1.34 -5.78
CA VAL A 8 2.05 -2.23 -5.53
C VAL A 8 2.10 -2.58 -4.04
N VAL A 9 2.73 -3.69 -3.68
CA VAL A 9 2.86 -4.13 -2.28
C VAL A 9 3.70 -3.15 -1.47
N GLY A 10 3.19 -2.69 -0.33
CA GLY A 10 3.84 -1.69 0.52
C GLY A 10 5.17 -2.12 1.13
N ALA A 11 5.43 -3.43 1.23
CA ALA A 11 6.66 -3.99 1.80
C ALA A 11 7.94 -3.55 1.07
N ALA A 12 7.85 -3.19 -0.21
CA ALA A 12 8.97 -2.66 -1.00
C ALA A 12 8.45 -1.67 -2.05
N MET A 13 8.30 -0.41 -1.64
CA MET A 13 7.80 0.66 -2.49
C MET A 13 8.73 1.87 -2.45
N PHE A 14 8.92 2.51 -3.60
CA PHE A 14 9.60 3.79 -3.72
C PHE A 14 8.61 4.85 -4.19
N VAL A 15 8.55 5.97 -3.47
CA VAL A 15 7.65 7.08 -3.77
C VAL A 15 8.47 8.36 -3.91
N ARG A 16 8.19 9.15 -4.95
CA ARG A 16 8.83 10.46 -5.12
C ARG A 16 8.38 11.38 -3.99
N ARG A 17 9.31 12.14 -3.42
CA ARG A 17 9.00 13.16 -2.40
C ARG A 17 7.85 14.09 -2.82
N ALA A 18 7.87 14.56 -4.06
CA ALA A 18 6.83 15.43 -4.62
C ALA A 18 5.42 14.82 -4.58
N VAL A 19 5.28 13.50 -4.67
CA VAL A 19 3.98 12.82 -4.51
C VAL A 19 3.50 13.03 -3.08
N ILE A 20 4.34 12.74 -2.08
CA ILE A 20 3.99 12.88 -0.66
C ILE A 20 3.68 14.33 -0.30
N GLU A 21 4.45 15.30 -0.82
CA GLU A 21 4.19 16.73 -0.61
C GLU A 21 2.83 17.17 -1.20
N GLN A 22 2.38 16.55 -2.29
CA GLN A 22 1.12 16.89 -2.95
C GLN A 22 -0.09 16.19 -2.31
N ILE A 23 0.00 14.90 -2.01
CA ILE A 23 -1.17 14.07 -1.60
C ILE A 23 -1.13 13.62 -0.13
N GLY A 24 -0.06 13.93 0.59
CA GLY A 24 0.20 13.43 1.94
C GLY A 24 0.75 12.00 1.97
N GLY A 25 1.12 11.54 3.16
CA GLY A 25 1.65 10.20 3.40
C GLY A 25 0.60 9.10 3.45
N PHE A 26 0.90 8.01 4.15
CA PHE A 26 -0.09 7.00 4.50
C PHE A 26 -1.17 7.61 5.40
N ASP A 27 -2.40 7.11 5.24
CA ASP A 27 -3.50 7.45 6.12
C ASP A 27 -3.39 6.58 7.39
N GLU A 28 -2.99 7.19 8.52
CA GLU A 28 -2.69 6.50 9.80
C GLU A 28 -3.88 5.74 10.40
N ARG A 29 -5.07 5.93 9.83
CA ARG A 29 -6.27 5.15 10.14
C ARG A 29 -6.16 3.69 9.68
N PHE A 30 -5.30 3.39 8.71
CA PHE A 30 -4.87 2.05 8.36
C PHE A 30 -3.62 1.72 9.18
N PHE A 31 -3.65 0.63 9.94
CA PHE A 31 -2.48 0.19 10.71
C PHE A 31 -1.62 -0.81 9.92
N MET A 32 -2.27 -1.78 9.28
CA MET A 32 -1.63 -2.80 8.46
C MET A 32 -2.58 -3.22 7.34
N TYR A 33 -2.05 -3.38 6.14
CA TYR A 33 -2.77 -3.63 4.89
C TYR A 33 -3.67 -2.47 4.44
N SER A 34 -3.80 -2.31 3.12
CA SER A 34 -4.66 -1.30 2.47
C SER A 34 -4.19 0.14 2.58
N GLU A 35 -3.20 0.46 3.41
CA GLU A 35 -2.55 1.77 3.40
C GLU A 35 -1.86 2.07 2.06
N GLU A 36 -1.27 1.05 1.43
CA GLU A 36 -0.60 1.18 0.14
C GLU A 36 -1.60 1.28 -1.01
N LEU A 37 -2.73 0.58 -0.91
CA LEU A 37 -3.86 0.69 -1.83
C LEU A 37 -4.40 2.13 -1.85
N ASP A 38 -4.62 2.70 -0.65
CA ASP A 38 -5.07 4.08 -0.47
C ASP A 38 -4.08 5.10 -1.06
N LEU A 39 -2.78 4.95 -0.76
CA LEU A 39 -1.74 5.84 -1.28
C LEU A 39 -1.64 5.76 -2.81
N CYS A 40 -1.62 4.55 -3.39
CA CYS A 40 -1.55 4.35 -4.83
C CYS A 40 -2.79 4.93 -5.53
N TYR A 41 -3.98 4.72 -4.96
CA TYR A 41 -5.22 5.29 -5.48
C TYR A 41 -5.16 6.82 -5.49
N ARG A 42 -4.81 7.46 -4.37
CA ARG A 42 -4.65 8.93 -4.30
C ARG A 42 -3.59 9.46 -5.26
N ALA A 43 -2.48 8.75 -5.43
CA ALA A 43 -1.44 9.13 -6.38
C ALA A 43 -1.98 9.14 -7.82
N LYS A 44 -2.74 8.10 -8.21
CA LYS A 44 -3.39 8.04 -9.53
C LYS A 44 -4.43 9.15 -9.71
N GLN A 45 -5.24 9.45 -8.69
CA GLN A 45 -6.21 10.57 -8.73
C GLN A 45 -5.50 11.93 -8.90
N ALA A 46 -4.26 12.05 -8.42
CA ALA A 46 -3.40 13.22 -8.59
C ALA A 46 -2.56 13.19 -9.89
N ASN A 47 -2.90 12.32 -10.85
CA ASN A 47 -2.22 12.14 -12.15
C ASN A 47 -0.77 11.59 -12.06
N TRP A 48 -0.40 10.93 -10.96
CA TRP A 48 0.86 10.19 -10.88
C TRP A 48 0.70 8.76 -11.36
N ARG A 49 1.75 8.21 -11.97
CA ARG A 49 1.81 6.80 -12.38
C ARG A 49 2.22 5.92 -11.22
N VAL A 50 1.56 4.78 -11.10
CA VAL A 50 1.98 3.67 -10.22
C VAL A 50 2.44 2.53 -11.14
N VAL A 51 3.66 2.05 -10.92
CA VAL A 51 4.30 1.08 -11.81
C VAL A 51 4.92 -0.09 -11.07
N TYR A 52 4.82 -1.27 -11.67
CA TYR A 52 5.70 -2.38 -11.37
C TYR A 52 7.00 -2.22 -12.17
N PHE A 53 8.14 -2.27 -11.48
CA PHE A 53 9.48 -2.05 -12.07
C PHE A 53 10.33 -3.33 -11.96
N PRO A 54 10.24 -4.27 -12.92
CA PRO A 54 10.95 -5.55 -12.87
C PRO A 54 12.48 -5.49 -12.65
N PRO A 55 13.22 -4.47 -13.13
CA PRO A 55 14.66 -4.42 -12.91
C PRO A 55 15.08 -4.26 -11.44
N ALA A 56 14.20 -3.72 -10.57
CA ALA A 56 14.45 -3.68 -9.13
C ALA A 56 13.84 -4.92 -8.46
N ARG A 57 14.65 -5.65 -7.69
CA ARG A 57 14.23 -6.88 -7.01
C ARG A 57 14.52 -6.78 -5.52
N VAL A 58 13.50 -7.03 -4.71
CA VAL A 58 13.59 -7.08 -3.24
C VAL A 58 12.97 -8.41 -2.80
N LEU A 59 13.66 -9.14 -1.92
CA LEU A 59 13.13 -10.36 -1.31
C LEU A 59 12.47 -10.00 0.02
N HIS A 60 11.17 -10.28 0.14
CA HIS A 60 10.43 -10.13 1.39
C HIS A 60 10.23 -11.50 2.03
N HIS A 61 10.76 -11.70 3.23
CA HIS A 61 10.51 -12.89 4.04
C HIS A 61 9.17 -12.72 4.75
N GLU A 62 8.10 -13.09 4.06
CA GLU A 62 6.72 -12.89 4.51
C GLU A 62 6.44 -13.45 5.91
N ALA A 63 5.43 -12.87 6.55
CA ALA A 63 4.84 -13.30 7.82
C ALA A 63 5.76 -13.32 9.05
N LYS A 64 7.07 -13.05 8.95
CA LYS A 64 8.01 -13.16 10.07
C LYS A 64 7.63 -12.36 11.33
N SER A 65 7.03 -11.18 11.15
CA SER A 65 6.58 -10.34 12.27
C SER A 65 5.16 -10.65 12.75
N SER A 66 4.39 -11.43 11.99
CA SER A 66 2.95 -11.66 12.23
C SER A 66 2.61 -13.13 12.49
N GLU A 67 3.56 -14.05 12.32
CA GLU A 67 3.44 -15.50 12.54
C GLU A 67 2.96 -15.82 13.97
N GLN A 68 3.31 -14.98 14.96
CA GLN A 68 2.96 -15.17 16.37
C GLN A 68 1.62 -14.54 16.78
N VAL A 69 1.02 -13.72 15.91
CA VAL A 69 -0.16 -12.89 16.23
C VAL A 69 -1.25 -13.02 15.17
N LEU A 70 -1.55 -14.26 14.76
CA LEU A 70 -2.45 -14.58 13.64
C LEU A 70 -3.84 -13.92 13.76
N ALA A 71 -4.50 -14.03 14.92
CA ALA A 71 -5.80 -13.42 15.13
C ALA A 71 -5.77 -11.89 14.99
N GLN A 72 -4.73 -11.25 15.53
CA GLN A 72 -4.57 -9.80 15.45
C GLN A 72 -4.26 -9.35 14.02
N ARG A 73 -3.42 -10.11 13.30
CA ARG A 73 -3.14 -9.91 11.87
C ARG A 73 -4.42 -9.96 11.05
N ASP A 74 -5.26 -10.96 11.27
CA ASP A 74 -6.52 -11.13 10.54
C ASP A 74 -7.49 -10.00 10.85
N ILE A 75 -7.60 -9.58 12.12
CA ILE A 75 -8.38 -8.40 12.52
C ILE A 75 -7.90 -7.15 11.77
N TYR A 76 -6.59 -6.90 11.71
CA TYR A 76 -6.05 -5.75 10.99
C TYR A 76 -6.34 -5.83 9.49
N PHE A 77 -6.13 -6.99 8.86
CA PHE A 77 -6.43 -7.20 7.45
C PHE A 77 -7.90 -6.89 7.13
N HIS A 78 -8.84 -7.43 7.89
CA HIS A 78 -10.27 -7.24 7.65
C HIS A 78 -10.75 -5.82 7.99
N SER A 79 -10.28 -5.24 9.10
CA SER A 79 -10.66 -3.88 9.50
C SER A 79 -10.14 -2.82 8.55
N SER A 80 -8.89 -2.93 8.08
CA SER A 80 -8.33 -2.05 7.06
C SER A 80 -9.08 -2.19 5.73
N LYS A 81 -9.37 -3.42 5.29
CA LYS A 81 -10.13 -3.67 4.06
C LYS A 81 -11.54 -3.07 4.10
N ALA A 82 -12.24 -3.24 5.23
CA ALA A 82 -13.56 -2.63 5.43
C ALA A 82 -13.49 -1.10 5.42
N ARG A 83 -12.44 -0.52 6.01
CA ARG A 83 -12.20 0.93 5.99
C ARG A 83 -11.94 1.45 4.58
N TYR A 84 -11.12 0.75 3.80
CA TYR A 84 -10.84 1.10 2.39
C TYR A 84 -12.12 1.10 1.58
N PHE A 85 -12.91 0.03 1.68
CA PHE A 85 -14.20 -0.07 1.00
C PHE A 85 -15.14 1.07 1.36
N LYS A 86 -15.31 1.36 2.66
CA LYS A 86 -16.14 2.49 3.12
C LYS A 86 -15.66 3.85 2.62
N LYS A 87 -14.35 4.04 2.42
CA LYS A 87 -13.76 5.31 1.97
C LYS A 87 -14.03 5.61 0.49
N TYR A 88 -14.21 4.58 -0.33
CA TYR A 88 -14.28 4.68 -1.80
C TYR A 88 -15.55 4.09 -2.42
N GLN A 89 -16.57 3.82 -1.60
CA GLN A 89 -17.94 3.56 -2.05
C GLN A 89 -18.72 4.86 -2.25
#